data_AF-A0A8S1VHF1-F1
#
_entry.id   AF-A0A8S1VHF1-F1
#
_cell.length_a   1.000
_cell.length_b   1.000
_cell.length_c   1.000
_cell.angle_alpha   90.00
_cell.angle_beta   90.00
_cell.angle_gamma   90.00
#
_symmetry.space_group_name_H-M   'P 1'
#
loop_
_entity.id
_entity.type
_entity.pdbx_description
1 polymer ?
#
loop_
_entity_poly.entity_id
_entity_poly.type
_entity_poly.pdbx_seq_one_letter_code
_entity_poly.pdbx_strand_id
1 'polypeptide(L)'
;MGAQQSVAMGIIKSKNFTILGYKENDIYGSFKIVESQGNLYAMVSKTCQNQEDYTNLYKILKETQQFNSIQQLVKLVEVDTQEESNLCSTFYKVSALYEYYDITLREIIKQASVNCLFVLKSLSEGLRELYTHNQVHGNLTPDFILIDKSKGEIKLNNCTQLTGYNHYKRILANDGLWYLSPELVTAFGKKDLRPQYNHEQSEVYQLGLIALELWGNGNVQSFYDKETCTLNQSVINEAIDEFGVRNGYVLKNVIKQMLQLDPNARPTMTELSTSFAQLYDIQLQLTEEEPKQPLNTQPVNEQQVVTLCELNQEEQKHQELVQIHKESFQYQDISNSNEDCKQQFEESPKKLQKQNVEIHPYSVKSSISQSIKEYYVTGSIAAQFGQLALLEKNPQYQSIGTAQFENHHDYDQDVLQEKSQNIQPHSTKSQESTVIKKSVKANNNPPPNKKPISIKRPKHESLETKLPKQAVVINKRR
;
A
#
# COMPACT_ATOMS: atom_id res chain seq x y z
N MET A 1 -3.40 54.56 0.28
CA MET A 1 -4.14 53.66 1.19
C MET A 1 -3.73 52.25 0.85
N GLY A 2 -2.77 51.68 1.58
CA GLY A 2 -2.33 50.31 1.38
C GLY A 2 -3.35 49.36 1.99
N ALA A 3 -3.95 48.50 1.18
CA ALA A 3 -4.67 47.35 1.70
C ALA A 3 -3.62 46.45 2.37
N GLN A 4 -3.50 46.56 3.70
CA GLN A 4 -2.98 45.47 4.49
C GLN A 4 -3.86 44.27 4.13
N GLN A 5 -3.29 43.33 3.38
CA GLN A 5 -3.88 42.02 3.21
C GLN A 5 -4.14 41.51 4.62
N SER A 6 -5.41 41.50 5.01
CA SER A 6 -5.89 40.80 6.17
C SER A 6 -5.45 39.36 6.00
N VAL A 7 -4.33 38.99 6.63
CA VAL A 7 -3.84 37.63 6.67
C VAL A 7 -4.94 36.86 7.38
N ALA A 8 -5.65 36.04 6.61
CA ALA A 8 -6.79 35.23 7.02
C ALA A 8 -6.61 34.74 8.46
N MET A 9 -7.36 35.35 9.38
CA MET A 9 -7.19 35.26 10.83
C MET A 9 -7.79 33.97 11.43
N GLY A 10 -7.85 32.92 10.62
CA GLY A 10 -8.08 31.58 11.09
C GLY A 10 -7.14 30.75 10.28
N ILE A 11 -6.13 30.15 10.91
CA ILE A 11 -5.45 29.03 10.27
C ILE A 11 -5.24 27.96 11.34
N ILE A 12 -4.69 28.26 12.53
CA ILE A 12 -4.61 27.31 13.65
C ILE A 12 -4.51 28.10 14.97
N LYS A 13 -5.55 28.09 15.81
CA LYS A 13 -5.68 29.01 16.97
C LYS A 13 -4.71 28.70 18.12
N SER A 14 -4.06 27.53 18.09
CA SER A 14 -3.35 26.97 19.24
C SER A 14 -1.83 27.17 19.23
N LYS A 15 -1.19 27.45 18.08
CA LYS A 15 0.28 27.56 17.97
C LYS A 15 0.73 28.58 16.93
N ASN A 16 1.95 29.10 17.10
CA ASN A 16 2.63 29.94 16.12
C ASN A 16 3.17 29.06 14.99
N PHE A 17 2.49 29.06 13.84
CA PHE A 17 2.96 28.36 12.65
C PHE A 17 3.64 29.33 11.68
N THR A 18 4.77 28.90 11.12
CA THR A 18 5.43 29.58 10.00
C THR A 18 5.08 28.84 8.72
N ILE A 19 4.51 29.54 7.73
CA ILE A 19 4.27 28.95 6.41
C ILE A 19 5.60 28.92 5.66
N LEU A 20 6.09 27.72 5.34
CA LEU A 20 7.34 27.54 4.61
C LEU A 20 7.14 27.58 3.09
N GLY A 21 5.98 27.14 2.60
CA GLY A 21 5.68 27.14 1.18
C GLY A 21 4.40 26.39 0.82
N TYR A 22 4.17 26.29 -0.48
CA TYR A 22 3.04 25.57 -1.08
C TYR A 22 3.60 24.40 -1.89
N LYS A 23 2.95 23.24 -1.80
CA LYS A 23 3.28 22.05 -2.57
C LYS A 23 2.02 21.41 -3.11
N GLU A 24 2.20 20.56 -4.11
CA GLU A 24 1.16 19.71 -4.65
C GLU A 24 1.70 18.29 -4.82
N ASN A 25 0.93 17.29 -4.39
CA ASN A 25 1.23 15.88 -4.65
C ASN A 25 -0.06 15.03 -4.68
N ASP A 26 0.07 13.78 -5.10
CA ASP A 26 -1.04 12.81 -5.20
C ASP A 26 -1.72 12.49 -3.86
N ILE A 27 -1.01 12.69 -2.75
CA ILE A 27 -1.48 12.32 -1.41
C ILE A 27 -2.43 13.40 -0.89
N TYR A 28 -1.94 14.63 -0.81
CA TYR A 28 -2.63 15.75 -0.17
C TYR A 28 -3.34 16.67 -1.18
N GLY A 29 -3.12 16.49 -2.48
CA GLY A 29 -3.48 17.48 -3.50
C GLY A 29 -2.64 18.74 -3.32
N SER A 30 -3.25 19.92 -3.46
CA SER A 30 -2.61 21.20 -3.13
C SER A 30 -2.62 21.46 -1.61
N PHE A 31 -1.45 21.68 -1.01
CA PHE A 31 -1.30 21.90 0.44
C PHE A 31 -0.22 22.94 0.77
N LYS A 32 -0.26 23.43 2.02
CA LYS A 32 0.78 24.31 2.58
C LYS A 32 1.69 23.50 3.50
N ILE A 33 2.99 23.68 3.38
CA ILE A 33 3.93 23.22 4.40
C ILE A 33 4.01 24.29 5.47
N VAL A 34 3.78 23.89 6.71
CA VAL A 34 3.90 24.76 7.88
C VAL A 34 4.83 24.13 8.90
N GLU A 35 5.56 24.98 9.62
CA GLU A 35 6.47 24.57 10.68
C GLU A 35 5.95 25.09 12.02
N SER A 36 6.04 24.26 13.06
CA SER A 36 5.85 24.69 14.45
C SER A 36 6.77 23.87 15.35
N GLN A 37 7.55 24.56 16.18
CA GLN A 37 8.46 23.93 17.17
C GLN A 37 9.43 22.93 16.51
N GLY A 38 9.94 23.25 15.31
CA GLY A 38 10.85 22.40 14.55
C GLY A 38 10.21 21.18 13.86
N ASN A 39 8.89 21.00 13.99
CA ASN A 39 8.17 19.92 13.29
C ASN A 39 7.48 20.47 12.04
N LEU A 40 7.51 19.68 10.97
CA LEU A 40 6.85 19.99 9.71
C LEU A 40 5.46 19.36 9.65
N TYR A 41 4.53 20.11 9.06
CA TYR A 41 3.14 19.71 8.89
C TYR A 41 2.63 20.05 7.50
N ALA A 42 1.71 19.22 7.01
CA ALA A 42 0.98 19.43 5.78
C ALA A 42 -0.41 19.95 6.13
N MET A 43 -0.69 21.19 5.76
CA MET A 43 -1.99 21.80 5.95
C MET A 43 -2.80 21.74 4.66
N VAL A 44 -3.84 20.92 4.68
CA VAL A 44 -4.75 20.70 3.57
C VAL A 44 -6.05 21.44 3.85
N SER A 45 -6.52 22.25 2.91
CA SER A 45 -7.78 23.00 3.06
C SER A 45 -8.77 22.60 1.98
N LYS A 46 -10.03 22.40 2.39
CA LYS A 46 -11.14 22.13 1.47
C LYS A 46 -12.25 23.15 1.68
N THR A 47 -12.68 23.75 0.59
CA THR A 47 -13.85 24.65 0.56
C THR A 47 -15.10 23.82 0.28
N CYS A 48 -16.10 23.93 1.15
CA CYS A 48 -17.40 23.29 1.01
C CYS A 48 -18.41 24.27 0.42
N GLN A 49 -19.31 23.76 -0.42
CA GLN A 49 -20.31 24.58 -1.12
C GLN A 49 -21.53 24.92 -0.24
N ASN A 50 -21.76 24.11 0.80
CA ASN A 50 -22.89 24.26 1.71
C ASN A 50 -22.48 23.88 3.15
N GLN A 51 -23.31 24.27 4.11
CA GLN A 51 -23.05 24.07 5.54
C GLN A 51 -23.14 22.60 5.98
N GLU A 52 -23.93 21.80 5.27
CA GLU A 52 -24.08 20.36 5.55
C GLU A 52 -22.77 19.62 5.25
N ASP A 53 -22.21 19.80 4.04
CA ASP A 53 -20.92 19.23 3.65
C ASP A 53 -19.78 19.68 4.57
N TYR A 54 -19.79 20.95 4.96
CA TYR A 54 -18.86 21.51 5.93
C TYR A 54 -18.93 20.81 7.29
N THR A 55 -20.14 20.68 7.84
CA THR A 55 -20.37 20.06 9.16
C THR A 55 -20.02 18.57 9.13
N ASN A 56 -20.41 17.89 8.05
CA ASN A 56 -20.12 16.47 7.84
C ASN A 56 -18.61 16.22 7.71
N LEU A 57 -17.90 17.01 6.91
CA LEU A 57 -16.47 16.88 6.74
C LEU A 57 -15.71 17.14 8.04
N TYR A 58 -16.07 18.22 8.77
CA TYR A 58 -15.47 18.51 10.06
C TYR A 58 -15.67 17.36 11.04
N LYS A 59 -16.89 16.82 11.13
CA LYS A 59 -17.21 15.67 11.99
C LYS A 59 -16.36 14.45 11.62
N ILE A 60 -16.29 14.08 10.35
CA ILE A 60 -15.49 12.95 9.86
C ILE A 60 -14.02 13.12 10.23
N LEU A 61 -13.46 14.33 10.03
CA LEU A 61 -12.06 14.60 10.38
C LEU A 61 -11.83 14.55 11.90
N LYS A 62 -12.77 15.04 12.71
CA LYS A 62 -12.70 14.91 14.17
C LYS A 62 -12.77 13.47 14.65
N GLU A 63 -13.63 12.65 14.07
CA GLU A 63 -13.66 11.21 14.32
C GLU A 63 -12.34 10.56 13.88
N THR A 64 -11.76 10.98 12.75
CA THR A 64 -10.47 10.47 12.26
C THR A 64 -9.32 10.77 13.23
N GLN A 65 -9.36 11.86 14.01
CA GLN A 65 -8.34 12.16 15.02
C GLN A 65 -8.21 11.08 16.11
N GLN A 66 -9.25 10.26 16.34
CA GLN A 66 -9.20 9.17 17.31
C GLN A 66 -8.17 8.09 16.94
N PHE A 67 -7.78 8.01 15.67
CA PHE A 67 -6.81 7.04 15.15
C PHE A 67 -5.35 7.51 15.31
N ASN A 68 -5.11 8.70 15.88
CA ASN A 68 -3.75 9.22 16.13
C ASN A 68 -2.94 8.36 17.13
N SER A 69 -3.59 7.43 17.84
CA SER A 69 -2.95 6.43 18.69
C SER A 69 -2.25 5.32 17.90
N ILE A 70 -2.63 5.10 16.64
CA ILE A 70 -2.01 4.09 15.77
C ILE A 70 -0.66 4.62 15.29
N GLN A 71 0.44 4.03 15.77
CA GLN A 71 1.80 4.53 15.53
C GLN A 71 2.16 4.60 14.06
N GLN A 72 1.69 3.65 13.26
CA GLN A 72 2.00 3.52 11.84
C GLN A 72 1.14 4.43 10.96
N LEU A 73 0.29 5.32 11.51
CA LEU A 73 -0.46 6.30 10.72
C LEU A 73 0.16 7.70 10.79
N VAL A 74 0.02 8.44 9.70
CA VAL A 74 0.24 9.90 9.70
C VAL A 74 -0.82 10.54 10.59
N LYS A 75 -0.41 11.27 11.62
CA LYS A 75 -1.35 11.85 12.58
C LYS A 75 -2.05 13.08 12.01
N LEU A 76 -3.35 13.18 12.27
CA LEU A 76 -4.16 14.38 12.07
C LEU A 76 -4.11 15.23 13.35
N VAL A 77 -3.17 16.16 13.37
CA VAL A 77 -2.81 16.97 14.54
C VAL A 77 -3.94 17.92 14.92
N GLU A 78 -4.48 18.66 13.95
CA GLU A 78 -5.52 19.65 14.18
C GLU A 78 -6.51 19.72 13.01
N VAL A 79 -7.74 20.08 13.33
CA VAL A 79 -8.78 20.38 12.35
C VAL A 79 -9.34 21.75 12.73
N ASP A 80 -9.20 22.71 11.84
CA ASP A 80 -9.71 24.07 11.95
C ASP A 80 -10.83 24.30 10.95
N THR A 81 -11.73 25.20 11.29
CA THR A 81 -12.87 25.54 10.47
C THR A 81 -13.07 27.03 10.39
N GLN A 82 -13.33 27.53 9.19
CA GLN A 82 -13.52 28.93 8.89
C GLN A 82 -14.83 29.12 8.14
N GLU A 83 -15.58 30.12 8.57
CA GLU A 83 -16.76 30.62 7.89
C GLU A 83 -16.49 32.07 7.52
N GLU A 84 -16.48 32.36 6.22
CA GLU A 84 -16.29 33.71 5.69
C GLU A 84 -17.58 34.16 5.02
N SER A 85 -18.26 35.14 5.63
CA SER A 85 -19.44 35.77 5.05
C SER A 85 -19.03 37.02 4.27
N ASN A 86 -19.30 37.02 2.98
CA ASN A 86 -19.23 38.18 2.10
C ASN A 86 -20.65 38.65 1.76
N LEU A 87 -20.80 39.89 1.26
CA LEU A 87 -22.09 40.55 1.01
C LEU A 87 -23.15 39.72 0.25
N CYS A 88 -22.74 38.74 -0.57
CA CYS A 88 -23.65 37.91 -1.35
C CYS A 88 -23.40 36.39 -1.24
N SER A 89 -22.45 35.93 -0.41
CA SER A 89 -22.11 34.50 -0.31
C SER A 89 -21.37 34.18 0.99
N THR A 90 -21.66 33.01 1.55
CA THR A 90 -20.89 32.43 2.65
C THR A 90 -19.99 31.32 2.12
N PHE A 91 -18.71 31.36 2.45
CA PHE A 91 -17.73 30.32 2.14
C PHE A 91 -17.41 29.53 3.40
N TYR A 92 -17.54 28.21 3.32
CA TYR A 92 -17.18 27.30 4.40
C TYR A 92 -15.88 26.61 4.05
N LYS A 93 -14.90 26.66 4.95
CA LYS A 93 -13.59 26.07 4.73
C LYS A 93 -13.19 25.21 5.92
N VAL A 94 -12.78 23.98 5.65
CA VAL A 94 -12.22 23.07 6.64
C VAL A 94 -10.75 22.89 6.32
N SER A 95 -9.88 23.11 7.31
CA SER A 95 -8.45 22.90 7.21
C SER A 95 -8.02 21.78 8.14
N ALA A 96 -7.23 20.84 7.63
CA ALA A 96 -6.70 19.70 8.36
C ALA A 96 -5.17 19.77 8.37
N LEU A 97 -4.58 19.61 9.54
CA LEU A 97 -3.14 19.66 9.75
C LEU A 97 -2.61 18.26 10.02
N TYR A 98 -1.83 17.71 9.10
CA TYR A 98 -1.20 16.40 9.23
C TYR A 98 0.29 16.53 9.55
N GLU A 99 0.87 15.54 10.23
CA GLU A 99 2.32 15.35 10.19
C GLU A 99 2.80 15.26 8.73
N TYR A 100 3.93 15.89 8.41
CA TYR A 100 4.49 15.88 7.06
C TYR A 100 5.80 15.11 7.02
N TYR A 101 5.88 14.22 6.04
CA TYR A 101 7.08 13.49 5.69
C TYR A 101 7.32 13.71 4.20
N ASP A 102 8.57 14.02 3.84
CA ASP A 102 8.95 14.43 2.49
C ASP A 102 9.20 13.24 1.55
N ILE A 103 9.39 12.04 2.11
CA ILE A 103 9.74 10.83 1.36
C ILE A 103 8.63 9.80 1.39
N THR A 104 8.30 9.32 0.19
CA THR A 104 7.42 8.18 -0.06
C THR A 104 8.21 6.90 -0.21
N LEU A 105 7.56 5.76 0.05
CA LEU A 105 8.14 4.45 -0.20
C LEU A 105 8.50 4.29 -1.69
N ARG A 106 7.69 4.83 -2.61
CA ARG A 106 7.99 4.80 -4.06
C ARG A 106 9.35 5.41 -4.40
N GLU A 107 9.74 6.48 -3.72
CA GLU A 107 11.04 7.12 -3.95
C GLU A 107 12.18 6.24 -3.45
N ILE A 108 12.02 5.59 -2.29
CA ILE A 108 13.06 4.73 -1.72
C ILE A 108 13.23 3.42 -2.51
N ILE A 109 12.14 2.84 -3.04
CA ILE A 109 12.19 1.63 -3.88
C ILE A 109 13.22 1.77 -5.02
N LYS A 110 13.41 2.99 -5.54
CA LYS A 110 14.34 3.26 -6.65
C LYS A 110 15.79 3.44 -6.21
N GLN A 111 16.05 3.68 -4.93
CA GLN A 111 17.31 4.24 -4.45
C GLN A 111 18.05 3.36 -3.43
N ALA A 112 17.34 2.56 -2.63
CA ALA A 112 17.96 1.82 -1.52
C ALA A 112 17.42 0.41 -1.36
N SER A 113 18.23 -0.47 -0.76
CA SER A 113 17.80 -1.78 -0.28
C SER A 113 17.03 -1.62 1.03
N VAL A 114 15.72 -1.38 0.93
CA VAL A 114 14.83 -1.38 2.10
C VAL A 114 14.60 -2.82 2.55
N ASN A 115 14.66 -3.08 3.86
CA ASN A 115 14.24 -4.37 4.41
C ASN A 115 12.73 -4.55 4.17
N CYS A 116 12.38 -5.37 3.18
CA CYS A 116 11.00 -5.65 2.81
C CYS A 116 10.18 -6.20 3.98
N LEU A 117 10.76 -7.08 4.80
CA LEU A 117 10.07 -7.66 5.95
C LEU A 117 9.71 -6.60 7.00
N PHE A 118 10.62 -5.66 7.27
CA PHE A 118 10.34 -4.52 8.15
C PHE A 118 9.15 -3.69 7.64
N VAL A 119 9.14 -3.41 6.32
CA VAL A 119 8.04 -2.68 5.69
C VAL A 119 6.71 -3.42 5.83
N LEU A 120 6.68 -4.70 5.47
CA LEU A 120 5.47 -5.51 5.54
C LEU A 120 4.95 -5.65 6.97
N LYS A 121 5.84 -5.84 7.95
CA LYS A 121 5.50 -5.86 9.37
C LYS A 121 4.80 -4.56 9.77
N SER A 122 5.44 -3.40 9.58
CA SER A 122 4.86 -2.11 9.96
C SER A 122 3.53 -1.83 9.26
N LEU A 123 3.43 -2.09 7.96
CA LEU A 123 2.18 -1.88 7.23
C LEU A 123 1.06 -2.78 7.74
N SER A 124 1.33 -4.07 7.93
CA SER A 124 0.33 -5.02 8.43
C SER A 124 -0.16 -4.69 9.85
N GLU A 125 0.71 -4.18 10.73
CA GLU A 125 0.33 -3.71 12.06
C GLU A 125 -0.64 -2.52 11.97
N GLY A 126 -0.30 -1.50 11.19
CA GLY A 126 -1.15 -0.33 11.01
C GLY A 126 -2.51 -0.65 10.38
N LEU A 127 -2.51 -1.51 9.36
CA LEU A 127 -3.76 -1.96 8.72
C LEU A 127 -4.61 -2.82 9.66
N ARG A 128 -3.99 -3.74 10.42
CA ARG A 128 -4.70 -4.53 11.42
C ARG A 128 -5.41 -3.63 12.44
N GLU A 129 -4.71 -2.62 12.97
CA GLU A 129 -5.32 -1.67 13.90
C GLU A 129 -6.44 -0.83 13.27
N LEU A 130 -6.36 -0.48 11.99
CA LEU A 130 -7.50 0.16 11.30
C LEU A 130 -8.72 -0.79 11.27
N TYR A 131 -8.51 -2.07 10.96
CA TYR A 131 -9.58 -3.06 10.90
C TYR A 131 -10.22 -3.35 12.26
N THR A 132 -9.47 -3.33 13.36
CA THR A 132 -10.06 -3.44 14.72
C THR A 132 -11.02 -2.29 15.03
N HIS A 133 -10.85 -1.14 14.36
CA HIS A 133 -11.72 0.02 14.46
C HIS A 133 -12.76 0.11 13.32
N ASN A 134 -12.95 -0.98 12.55
CA ASN A 134 -13.83 -1.02 11.37
C ASN A 134 -13.52 0.06 10.33
N GLN A 135 -12.24 0.44 10.20
CA GLN A 135 -11.77 1.36 9.18
C GLN A 135 -10.99 0.63 8.11
N VAL A 136 -11.08 1.15 6.88
CA VAL A 136 -10.34 0.70 5.71
C VAL A 136 -9.39 1.82 5.31
N HIS A 137 -8.18 1.50 4.87
CA HIS A 137 -7.26 2.52 4.38
C HIS A 137 -7.70 3.05 3.00
N GLY A 138 -8.03 2.15 2.08
CA GLY A 138 -8.67 2.44 0.79
C GLY A 138 -7.75 2.98 -0.31
N ASN A 139 -6.55 3.46 0.04
CA ASN A 139 -5.52 3.99 -0.87
C ASN A 139 -4.15 3.32 -0.70
N LEU A 140 -4.10 2.00 -0.49
CA LEU A 140 -2.83 1.32 -0.21
C LEU A 140 -1.97 1.17 -1.49
N THR A 141 -1.08 2.15 -1.71
CA THR A 141 -0.02 2.11 -2.73
C THR A 141 1.29 2.65 -2.15
N PRO A 142 2.45 2.42 -2.80
CA PRO A 142 3.74 2.96 -2.34
C PRO A 142 3.77 4.48 -2.21
N ASP A 143 2.92 5.19 -2.94
CA ASP A 143 2.81 6.67 -2.89
C ASP A 143 2.17 7.16 -1.60
N PHE A 144 1.34 6.35 -0.93
CA PHE A 144 0.67 6.69 0.34
C PHE A 144 1.40 6.13 1.56
N ILE A 145 2.56 5.52 1.36
CA ILE A 145 3.43 5.04 2.42
C ILE A 145 4.58 6.02 2.55
N LEU A 146 4.65 6.71 3.68
CA LEU A 146 5.63 7.73 3.99
C LEU A 146 6.69 7.20 4.95
N ILE A 147 7.87 7.83 4.93
CA ILE A 147 9.02 7.40 5.71
C ILE A 147 9.48 8.54 6.62
N ASP A 148 9.46 8.30 7.93
CA ASP A 148 10.08 9.18 8.92
C ASP A 148 11.58 8.88 8.96
N LYS A 149 12.35 9.57 8.12
CA LYS A 149 13.82 9.44 8.07
C LYS A 149 14.50 9.57 9.43
N SER A 150 13.97 10.46 10.28
CA SER A 150 14.60 10.75 11.58
C SER A 150 14.54 9.56 12.53
N LYS A 151 13.49 8.73 12.41
CA LYS A 151 13.27 7.56 13.26
C LYS A 151 13.41 6.22 12.54
N GLY A 152 13.52 6.23 11.21
CA GLY A 152 13.41 5.03 10.38
C GLY A 152 12.03 4.37 10.45
N GLU A 153 10.97 5.13 10.75
CA GLU A 153 9.61 4.60 10.89
C GLU A 153 8.81 4.72 9.58
N ILE A 154 7.82 3.83 9.43
CA ILE A 154 6.89 3.82 8.30
C ILE A 154 5.55 4.39 8.75
N LYS A 155 5.00 5.29 7.93
CA LYS A 155 3.73 5.98 8.18
C LYS A 155 2.78 5.82 7.00
N LEU A 156 1.63 5.23 7.22
CA LEU A 156 0.52 5.14 6.29
C LEU A 156 -0.26 6.46 6.29
N ASN A 157 -0.41 7.05 5.11
CA ASN A 157 -1.23 8.23 4.94
C ASN A 157 -2.68 7.87 4.61
N ASN A 158 -3.57 8.12 5.57
CA ASN A 158 -5.01 7.90 5.42
C ASN A 158 -5.81 9.21 5.30
N CYS A 159 -5.38 10.16 4.46
CA CYS A 159 -6.11 11.43 4.24
C CYS A 159 -7.26 11.32 3.20
N THR A 160 -7.80 10.11 3.00
CA THR A 160 -8.77 9.80 1.93
C THR A 160 -10.10 10.55 2.09
N GLN A 161 -10.43 11.00 3.29
CA GLN A 161 -11.67 11.74 3.61
C GLN A 161 -11.68 13.13 2.98
N LEU A 162 -10.51 13.74 2.74
CA LEU A 162 -10.41 15.05 2.11
C LEU A 162 -10.58 14.98 0.60
N THR A 163 -10.00 13.97 -0.04
CA THR A 163 -10.09 13.78 -1.49
C THR A 163 -11.43 13.15 -1.87
N GLY A 164 -11.98 12.24 -1.07
CA GLY A 164 -13.20 11.47 -1.37
C GLY A 164 -12.98 10.35 -2.41
N TYR A 165 -11.73 10.14 -2.82
CA TYR A 165 -11.33 9.14 -3.81
C TYR A 165 -10.54 8.02 -3.12
N ASN A 166 -11.07 6.80 -3.21
CA ASN A 166 -10.30 5.59 -2.94
C ASN A 166 -9.53 5.17 -4.20
N HIS A 167 -8.64 4.18 -4.07
CA HIS A 167 -7.69 3.82 -5.11
C HIS A 167 -8.41 3.41 -6.39
N TYR A 168 -9.43 2.56 -6.23
CA TYR A 168 -10.25 2.11 -7.33
C TYR A 168 -10.90 3.27 -8.12
N LYS A 169 -11.43 4.29 -7.44
CA LYS A 169 -11.99 5.48 -8.10
C LYS A 169 -10.92 6.31 -8.82
N ARG A 170 -9.70 6.40 -8.28
CA ARG A 170 -8.58 7.06 -8.97
C ARG A 170 -8.25 6.33 -10.27
N ILE A 171 -8.16 5.01 -10.23
CA ILE A 171 -7.93 4.19 -11.43
C ILE A 171 -9.05 4.33 -12.46
N LEU A 172 -10.33 4.41 -12.04
CA LEU A 172 -11.45 4.72 -12.93
C LEU A 172 -11.34 6.10 -13.60
N ALA A 173 -10.72 7.07 -12.93
CA ALA A 173 -10.41 8.38 -13.48
C ALA A 173 -9.11 8.39 -14.31
N ASN A 174 -8.51 7.22 -14.55
CA ASN A 174 -7.20 7.06 -15.19
C ASN A 174 -6.09 7.85 -14.47
N ASP A 175 -6.20 7.95 -13.15
CA ASP A 175 -5.26 8.62 -12.25
C ASP A 175 -4.53 7.55 -11.41
N GLY A 176 -3.23 7.39 -11.67
CA GLY A 176 -2.34 6.51 -10.91
C GLY A 176 -2.10 5.12 -11.50
N LEU A 177 -1.25 4.38 -10.79
CA LEU A 177 -0.79 3.04 -11.15
C LEU A 177 -1.71 1.96 -10.58
N TRP A 178 -1.91 0.87 -11.33
CA TRP A 178 -2.80 -0.21 -10.92
C TRP A 178 -2.19 -1.01 -9.76
N TYR A 179 -2.92 -1.05 -8.64
CA TYR A 179 -2.74 -1.97 -7.51
C TYR A 179 -4.12 -2.55 -7.17
N LEU A 180 -4.75 -3.15 -8.18
CA LEU A 180 -6.08 -3.72 -8.06
C LEU A 180 -5.97 -5.21 -7.77
N SER A 181 -6.78 -5.69 -6.83
CA SER A 181 -7.00 -7.12 -6.62
C SER A 181 -7.82 -7.72 -7.77
N PRO A 182 -7.78 -9.05 -7.99
CA PRO A 182 -8.47 -9.73 -9.09
C PRO A 182 -9.96 -9.37 -9.22
N GLU A 183 -10.66 -9.29 -8.08
CA GLU A 183 -12.07 -8.90 -8.00
C GLU A 183 -12.31 -7.45 -8.43
N LEU A 184 -11.37 -6.53 -8.13
CA LEU A 184 -11.42 -5.15 -8.57
C LEU A 184 -11.05 -4.98 -10.04
N VAL A 185 -10.10 -5.78 -10.56
CA VAL A 185 -9.78 -5.81 -12.00
C VAL A 185 -11.02 -6.25 -12.80
N THR A 186 -11.70 -7.30 -12.33
CA THR A 186 -12.94 -7.79 -12.93
C THR A 186 -14.05 -6.73 -12.90
N ALA A 187 -14.20 -6.02 -11.78
CA ALA A 187 -15.15 -4.91 -11.65
C ALA A 187 -14.81 -3.74 -12.58
N PHE A 188 -13.53 -3.42 -12.72
CA PHE A 188 -13.03 -2.37 -13.59
C PHE A 188 -13.38 -2.67 -15.06
N GLY A 189 -13.13 -3.90 -15.52
CA GLY A 189 -13.50 -4.32 -16.88
C GLY A 189 -15.01 -4.25 -17.15
N LYS A 190 -15.83 -4.46 -16.11
CA LYS A 190 -17.30 -4.29 -16.16
C LYS A 190 -17.76 -2.84 -16.01
N LYS A 191 -16.84 -1.90 -15.77
CA LYS A 191 -17.11 -0.49 -15.47
C LYS A 191 -18.04 -0.30 -14.28
N ASP A 192 -17.93 -1.17 -13.28
CA ASP A 192 -18.69 -1.03 -12.04
C ASP A 192 -18.11 0.13 -11.22
N LEU A 193 -18.92 1.15 -10.93
CA LEU A 193 -18.51 2.32 -10.17
C LEU A 193 -18.47 2.05 -8.65
N ARG A 194 -19.16 1.02 -8.17
CA ARG A 194 -19.32 0.71 -6.74
C ARG A 194 -19.27 -0.80 -6.50
N PRO A 195 -18.16 -1.46 -6.85
CA PRO A 195 -18.04 -2.90 -6.65
C PRO A 195 -18.20 -3.26 -5.18
N GLN A 196 -18.89 -4.38 -4.94
CA GLN A 196 -18.97 -5.01 -3.64
C GLN A 196 -17.86 -6.05 -3.53
N TYR A 197 -16.97 -5.90 -2.56
CA TYR A 197 -15.84 -6.78 -2.34
C TYR A 197 -15.40 -6.72 -0.88
N ASN A 198 -14.56 -7.68 -0.48
CA ASN A 198 -13.94 -7.67 0.83
C ASN A 198 -12.73 -6.71 0.83
N HIS A 199 -12.85 -5.59 1.54
CA HIS A 199 -11.81 -4.57 1.60
C HIS A 199 -10.50 -5.08 2.21
N GLU A 200 -10.55 -5.86 3.30
CA GLU A 200 -9.38 -6.46 3.94
C GLU A 200 -8.62 -7.35 2.96
N GLN A 201 -9.34 -8.23 2.27
CA GLN A 201 -8.70 -9.17 1.36
C GLN A 201 -8.14 -8.47 0.11
N SER A 202 -8.72 -7.34 -0.30
CA SER A 202 -8.16 -6.50 -1.36
C SER A 202 -6.86 -5.81 -0.91
N GLU A 203 -6.82 -5.27 0.31
CA GLU A 203 -5.60 -4.65 0.87
C GLU A 203 -4.49 -5.66 1.14
N VAL A 204 -4.83 -6.90 1.54
CA VAL A 204 -3.87 -8.03 1.61
C VAL A 204 -3.21 -8.27 0.25
N TYR A 205 -4.00 -8.31 -0.83
CA TYR A 205 -3.47 -8.48 -2.18
C TYR A 205 -2.58 -7.29 -2.58
N GLN A 206 -3.01 -6.06 -2.30
CA GLN A 206 -2.24 -4.85 -2.55
C GLN A 206 -0.89 -4.84 -1.82
N LEU A 207 -0.88 -5.27 -0.56
CA LEU A 207 0.35 -5.41 0.22
C LEU A 207 1.31 -6.43 -0.41
N GLY A 208 0.78 -7.52 -0.99
CA GLY A 208 1.57 -8.48 -1.75
C GLY A 208 2.19 -7.88 -3.00
N LEU A 209 1.46 -7.03 -3.73
CA LEU A 209 1.99 -6.32 -4.89
C LEU A 209 3.09 -5.32 -4.51
N ILE A 210 2.91 -4.60 -3.40
CA ILE A 210 3.90 -3.68 -2.84
C ILE A 210 5.18 -4.46 -2.48
N ALA A 211 5.06 -5.66 -1.89
CA ALA A 211 6.21 -6.52 -1.59
C ALA A 211 7.01 -6.89 -2.85
N LEU A 212 6.32 -7.28 -3.93
CA LEU A 212 6.96 -7.64 -5.20
C LEU A 212 7.65 -6.43 -5.83
N GLU A 213 7.06 -5.25 -5.76
CA GLU A 213 7.67 -4.03 -6.29
C GLU A 213 8.89 -3.58 -5.48
N LEU A 214 8.77 -3.61 -4.15
CA LEU A 214 9.85 -3.26 -3.21
C LEU A 214 11.15 -4.00 -3.49
N TRP A 215 11.03 -5.25 -3.95
CA TRP A 215 12.16 -6.15 -4.01
C TRP A 215 12.57 -6.56 -5.43
N GLY A 216 11.59 -6.82 -6.30
CA GLY A 216 11.85 -7.31 -7.65
C GLY A 216 12.30 -6.22 -8.63
N ASN A 217 12.28 -4.94 -8.21
CA ASN A 217 12.36 -3.79 -9.14
C ASN A 217 11.34 -3.94 -10.31
N GLY A 218 10.29 -4.72 -10.06
CA GLY A 218 9.34 -5.19 -11.05
C GLY A 218 8.32 -4.10 -11.31
N ASN A 219 8.07 -3.83 -12.58
CA ASN A 219 6.97 -2.95 -12.95
C ASN A 219 5.64 -3.67 -12.68
N VAL A 220 4.97 -3.35 -11.56
CA VAL A 220 3.66 -3.89 -11.17
C VAL A 220 2.62 -3.73 -12.28
N GLN A 221 2.78 -2.75 -13.18
CA GLN A 221 1.86 -2.57 -14.30
C GLN A 221 1.91 -3.72 -15.31
N SER A 222 3.02 -4.45 -15.40
CA SER A 222 3.15 -5.63 -16.28
C SER A 222 2.27 -6.81 -15.84
N PHE A 223 1.80 -6.80 -14.59
CA PHE A 223 0.89 -7.81 -14.06
C PHE A 223 -0.53 -7.67 -14.61
N TYR A 224 -0.82 -6.59 -15.32
CA TYR A 224 -2.14 -6.29 -15.85
C TYR A 224 -2.09 -6.21 -17.38
N ASP A 225 -3.04 -6.89 -18.02
CA ASP A 225 -3.42 -6.57 -19.39
C ASP A 225 -4.55 -5.55 -19.35
N LYS A 226 -4.22 -4.30 -19.69
CA LYS A 226 -5.16 -3.18 -19.67
C LYS A 226 -6.22 -3.25 -20.79
N GLU A 227 -5.94 -3.96 -21.89
CA GLU A 227 -6.88 -4.08 -23.00
C GLU A 227 -7.99 -5.07 -22.64
N THR A 228 -7.62 -6.21 -22.07
CA THR A 228 -8.57 -7.25 -21.67
C THR A 228 -9.09 -7.05 -20.25
N CYS A 229 -8.49 -6.15 -19.48
CA CYS A 229 -8.73 -5.96 -18.05
C CYS A 229 -8.57 -7.30 -17.29
N THR A 230 -7.43 -7.97 -17.50
CA THR A 230 -7.11 -9.25 -16.84
C THR A 230 -5.73 -9.21 -16.18
N LEU A 231 -5.45 -10.21 -15.34
CA LEU A 231 -4.17 -10.38 -14.65
C LEU A 231 -3.28 -11.37 -15.40
N ASN A 232 -2.02 -11.00 -15.58
CA ASN A 232 -0.99 -11.85 -16.16
C ASN A 232 -0.39 -12.76 -15.08
N GLN A 233 -1.11 -13.82 -14.70
CA GLN A 233 -0.72 -14.69 -13.59
C GLN A 233 0.66 -15.34 -13.76
N SER A 234 1.07 -15.62 -15.00
CA SER A 234 2.42 -16.15 -15.28
C SER A 234 3.51 -15.18 -14.83
N VAL A 235 3.34 -13.89 -15.12
CA VAL A 235 4.30 -12.83 -14.77
C VAL A 235 4.33 -12.62 -13.26
N ILE A 236 3.17 -12.69 -12.60
CA ILE A 236 3.10 -12.61 -11.12
C ILE A 236 3.82 -13.80 -10.48
N ASN A 237 3.61 -15.01 -10.98
CA ASN A 237 4.26 -16.20 -10.43
C ASN A 237 5.79 -16.16 -10.61
N GLU A 238 6.27 -15.72 -11.78
CA GLU A 238 7.69 -15.50 -12.04
C GLU A 238 8.29 -14.47 -11.07
N ALA A 239 7.60 -13.34 -10.86
CA ALA A 239 8.03 -12.33 -9.90
C ALA A 239 8.06 -12.86 -8.45
N ILE A 240 7.11 -13.74 -8.05
CA ILE A 240 7.13 -14.43 -6.75
C ILE A 240 8.33 -15.38 -6.64
N ASP A 241 8.64 -16.11 -7.71
CA ASP A 241 9.78 -17.03 -7.73
C ASP A 241 11.10 -16.27 -7.60
N GLU A 242 11.29 -15.19 -8.34
CA GLU A 242 12.43 -14.28 -8.24
C GLU A 242 12.55 -13.64 -6.85
N PHE A 243 11.42 -13.20 -6.29
CA PHE A 243 11.35 -12.66 -4.92
C PHE A 243 11.89 -13.67 -3.89
N GLY A 244 11.52 -14.94 -4.04
CA GLY A 244 11.88 -16.00 -3.11
C GLY A 244 13.35 -16.43 -3.16
N VAL A 245 14.01 -16.32 -4.32
CA VAL A 245 15.45 -16.59 -4.46
C VAL A 245 16.27 -15.71 -3.50
N ARG A 246 15.79 -14.49 -3.24
CA ARG A 246 16.52 -13.47 -2.49
C ARG A 246 16.04 -13.29 -1.05
N ASN A 247 14.74 -13.45 -0.78
CA ASN A 247 14.16 -13.29 0.57
C ASN A 247 13.93 -14.60 1.31
N GLY A 248 14.30 -15.73 0.70
CA GLY A 248 14.08 -17.04 1.26
C GLY A 248 12.66 -17.57 1.05
N TYR A 249 12.53 -18.87 1.27
CA TYR A 249 11.33 -19.63 0.95
C TYR A 249 10.12 -19.29 1.84
N VAL A 250 10.35 -18.93 3.09
CA VAL A 250 9.26 -18.65 4.03
C VAL A 250 8.50 -17.38 3.64
N LEU A 251 9.22 -16.27 3.43
CA LEU A 251 8.57 -15.01 3.03
C LEU A 251 7.94 -15.13 1.64
N LYS A 252 8.58 -15.85 0.70
CA LYS A 252 8.01 -16.20 -0.60
C LYS A 252 6.62 -16.83 -0.47
N ASN A 253 6.46 -17.81 0.42
CA ASN A 253 5.20 -18.51 0.60
C ASN A 253 4.11 -17.61 1.19
N VAL A 254 4.47 -16.72 2.12
CA VAL A 254 3.53 -15.73 2.65
C VAL A 254 3.04 -14.80 1.54
N ILE A 255 3.95 -14.25 0.72
CA ILE A 255 3.59 -13.40 -0.42
C ILE A 255 2.72 -14.15 -1.43
N LYS A 256 3.04 -15.42 -1.73
CA LYS A 256 2.23 -16.29 -2.60
C LYS A 256 0.80 -16.47 -2.08
N GLN A 257 0.61 -16.53 -0.77
CA GLN A 257 -0.72 -16.64 -0.15
C GLN A 257 -1.48 -15.31 -0.19
N MET A 258 -0.80 -14.18 -0.04
CA MET A 258 -1.42 -12.85 -0.18
C MET A 258 -1.93 -12.60 -1.60
N LEU A 259 -1.22 -13.14 -2.61
CA LEU A 259 -1.52 -12.98 -4.03
C LEU A 259 -2.42 -14.09 -4.61
N GLN A 260 -3.21 -14.77 -3.77
CA GLN A 260 -4.21 -15.74 -4.26
C GLN A 260 -5.34 -15.04 -5.02
N LEU A 261 -5.82 -15.68 -6.09
CA LEU A 261 -6.93 -15.15 -6.89
C LEU A 261 -8.24 -15.11 -6.10
N ASP A 262 -8.56 -16.18 -5.36
CA ASP A 262 -9.71 -16.21 -4.46
C ASP A 262 -9.44 -15.37 -3.20
N PRO A 263 -10.23 -14.32 -2.92
CA PRO A 263 -10.06 -13.50 -1.71
C PRO A 263 -10.22 -14.29 -0.41
N ASN A 264 -10.95 -15.41 -0.39
CA ASN A 264 -11.13 -16.22 0.83
C ASN A 264 -9.93 -17.15 1.11
N ALA A 265 -9.06 -17.36 0.12
CA ALA A 265 -7.84 -18.14 0.26
C ALA A 265 -6.65 -17.30 0.75
N ARG A 266 -6.81 -15.98 0.79
CA ARG A 266 -5.81 -15.04 1.29
C ARG A 266 -5.85 -15.01 2.84
N PRO A 267 -4.71 -14.82 3.52
CA PRO A 267 -4.68 -14.69 4.97
C PRO A 267 -5.35 -13.39 5.42
N THR A 268 -5.87 -13.37 6.63
CA THR A 268 -6.36 -12.15 7.28
C THR A 268 -5.21 -11.21 7.65
N MET A 269 -5.49 -9.93 7.83
CA MET A 269 -4.49 -8.94 8.23
C MET A 269 -3.90 -9.26 9.63
N THR A 270 -4.71 -9.87 10.50
CA THR A 270 -4.27 -10.34 11.82
C THR A 270 -3.24 -11.47 11.72
N GLU A 271 -3.49 -12.45 10.84
CA GLU A 271 -2.55 -13.55 10.59
C GLU A 271 -1.25 -13.04 9.97
N LEU A 272 -1.33 -12.09 9.02
CA LEU A 272 -0.15 -11.46 8.42
C LEU A 272 0.69 -10.70 9.43
N SER A 273 0.07 -9.83 10.23
CA SER A 273 0.76 -9.05 11.26
C SER A 273 1.48 -9.96 12.25
N THR A 274 0.84 -11.05 12.68
CA THR A 274 1.47 -12.05 13.56
C THR A 274 2.65 -12.73 12.89
N SER A 275 2.48 -13.14 11.63
CA SER A 275 3.50 -13.87 10.86
C SER A 275 4.73 -13.01 10.56
N PHE A 276 4.54 -11.75 10.16
CA PHE A 276 5.64 -10.83 9.91
C PHE A 276 6.37 -10.43 11.18
N ALA A 277 5.66 -10.27 12.31
CA ALA A 277 6.30 -10.04 13.59
C ALA A 277 7.22 -11.21 13.98
N GLN A 278 6.73 -12.44 13.89
CA GLN A 278 7.54 -13.64 14.18
C GLN A 278 8.77 -13.75 13.27
N LEU A 279 8.59 -13.55 11.96
CA LEU A 279 9.72 -13.57 11.01
C LEU A 279 10.76 -12.49 11.32
N TYR A 280 10.30 -11.31 11.71
CA TYR A 280 11.18 -10.19 12.03
C TYR A 280 11.97 -10.45 13.31
N ASP A 281 11.32 -11.02 14.34
CA ASP A 281 11.99 -11.40 15.59
C ASP A 281 13.07 -12.47 15.35
N ILE A 282 12.78 -13.46 14.49
CA ILE A 282 13.78 -14.46 14.05
C ILE A 282 14.94 -13.79 13.32
N GLN A 283 14.66 -12.85 12.42
CA GLN A 283 15.70 -12.11 11.69
C GLN A 283 16.63 -11.33 12.65
N LEU A 284 16.07 -10.72 13.69
CA LEU A 284 16.85 -9.99 14.71
C LEU A 284 17.76 -10.94 15.49
N GLN A 285 17.24 -12.07 15.97
CA GLN A 285 18.03 -13.05 16.73
C GLN A 285 19.23 -13.59 15.94
N LEU A 286 19.04 -13.89 14.65
CA LEU A 286 20.11 -14.34 13.76
C LEU A 286 21.20 -13.28 13.52
N THR A 287 20.87 -11.99 13.68
CA THR A 287 21.82 -10.89 13.49
C THR A 287 22.65 -10.64 14.76
N GLU A 288 22.09 -10.91 15.94
CA GLU A 288 22.76 -10.67 17.24
C GLU A 288 23.73 -11.79 17.64
N GLU A 289 23.54 -13.01 17.12
CA GLU A 289 24.36 -14.17 17.48
C GLU A 289 25.70 -14.28 16.75
N GLU A 290 26.08 -13.33 15.87
CA GLU A 290 27.45 -13.31 15.35
C GLU A 290 28.43 -13.15 16.52
N PRO A 291 29.21 -14.20 16.87
CA PRO A 291 30.05 -14.15 18.03
C PRO A 291 31.12 -13.11 17.76
N LYS A 292 31.21 -12.12 18.66
CA LYS A 292 32.39 -11.26 18.82
C LYS A 292 33.58 -12.14 19.18
N GLN A 293 34.09 -12.92 18.24
CA GLN A 293 35.41 -13.51 18.37
C GLN A 293 36.36 -12.32 18.56
N PRO A 294 37.18 -12.30 19.61
CA PRO A 294 38.18 -11.26 19.78
C PRO A 294 39.13 -11.33 18.59
N LEU A 295 38.94 -10.45 17.62
CA LEU A 295 39.78 -10.34 16.44
C LEU A 295 41.16 -9.88 16.92
N ASN A 296 42.10 -10.81 16.92
CA ASN A 296 43.52 -10.52 17.09
C ASN A 296 43.93 -9.62 15.92
N THR A 297 44.40 -8.42 16.26
CA THR A 297 44.47 -7.27 15.36
C THR A 297 45.52 -7.47 14.27
N GLN A 298 45.10 -7.51 13.01
CA GLN A 298 45.92 -7.04 11.90
C GLN A 298 45.12 -6.05 11.03
N PRO A 299 45.72 -4.94 10.62
CA PRO A 299 45.04 -3.88 9.89
C PRO A 299 44.86 -4.29 8.42
N VAL A 300 43.62 -4.51 7.99
CA VAL A 300 43.27 -4.64 6.58
C VAL A 300 42.09 -3.72 6.27
N ASN A 301 42.25 -2.93 5.22
CA ASN A 301 41.37 -1.87 4.73
C ASN A 301 39.89 -2.30 4.63
N GLU A 302 39.03 -1.49 5.23
CA GLU A 302 37.57 -1.61 5.19
C GLU A 302 36.99 -1.21 3.83
N GLN A 303 36.13 -2.06 3.27
CA GLN A 303 35.12 -1.70 2.28
C GLN A 303 33.74 -1.99 2.89
N GLN A 304 32.91 -0.95 2.95
CA GLN A 304 31.67 -0.86 3.72
C GLN A 304 30.47 -1.55 3.06
N VAL A 305 29.67 -2.23 3.89
CA VAL A 305 28.28 -2.64 3.60
C VAL A 305 27.37 -1.73 4.43
N VAL A 306 26.56 -0.89 3.77
CA VAL A 306 25.72 0.13 4.43
C VAL A 306 24.38 -0.49 4.85
N THR A 307 24.07 -0.44 6.15
CA THR A 307 22.75 -0.79 6.72
C THR A 307 21.96 0.51 6.96
N LEU A 308 20.64 0.48 6.70
CA LEU A 308 19.74 1.66 6.67
C LEU A 308 19.77 2.58 7.92
N CYS A 309 20.33 2.13 9.04
CA CYS A 309 20.54 2.94 10.25
C CYS A 309 21.66 3.98 10.13
N GLU A 310 22.58 3.88 9.17
CA GLU A 310 23.76 4.77 9.08
C GLU A 310 23.58 6.02 8.21
N LEU A 311 22.43 6.19 7.54
CA LEU A 311 22.14 7.38 6.72
C LEU A 311 22.09 8.70 7.50
N ASN A 312 22.02 8.66 8.84
CA ASN A 312 21.96 9.87 9.67
C ASN A 312 23.33 10.48 10.02
N GLN A 313 24.46 9.82 9.73
CA GLN A 313 25.78 10.34 10.11
C GLN A 313 26.49 11.16 9.02
N GLU A 314 26.14 11.01 7.74
CA GLU A 314 26.76 11.81 6.66
C GLU A 314 26.03 13.12 6.37
N GLU A 315 24.72 13.25 6.61
CA GLU A 315 23.97 14.50 6.36
C GLU A 315 24.22 15.61 7.40
N GLN A 316 24.74 15.28 8.60
CA GLN A 316 25.12 16.31 9.58
C GLN A 316 26.34 17.15 9.16
N LYS A 317 27.12 16.71 8.17
CA LYS A 317 28.24 17.51 7.60
C LYS A 317 27.82 18.44 6.44
N HIS A 318 26.56 18.41 5.99
CA HIS A 318 26.10 19.27 4.88
C HIS A 318 25.09 20.34 5.28
N GLN A 319 24.64 20.39 6.53
CA GLN A 319 23.80 21.50 7.01
C GLN A 319 24.58 22.73 7.48
N GLU A 320 25.91 22.68 7.57
CA GLU A 320 26.74 23.84 7.97
C GLU A 320 27.21 24.71 6.77
N LEU A 321 26.87 24.34 5.53
CA LEU A 321 27.32 25.03 4.30
C LEU A 321 26.22 25.79 3.53
N VAL A 322 24.96 25.77 4.00
CA VAL A 322 23.83 26.45 3.32
C VAL A 322 23.53 27.85 3.89
N GLN A 323 24.40 28.38 4.77
CA GLN A 323 24.24 29.73 5.33
C GLN A 323 24.97 30.85 4.56
N ILE A 324 25.51 30.57 3.37
CA ILE A 324 26.19 31.59 2.54
C ILE A 324 25.59 31.58 1.13
N HIS A 325 24.47 32.28 0.95
CA HIS A 325 24.06 33.06 -0.25
C HIS A 325 22.56 33.36 -0.14
N LYS A 326 22.22 34.38 0.66
CA LYS A 326 20.96 35.11 0.56
C LYS A 326 21.28 36.55 0.19
N GLU A 327 21.54 36.81 -1.09
CA GLU A 327 21.47 38.16 -1.62
C GLU A 327 20.78 38.20 -2.99
N SER A 328 19.76 39.07 -3.04
CA SER A 328 19.23 39.78 -4.20
C SER A 328 18.69 38.99 -5.40
N PHE A 329 17.36 38.88 -5.47
CA PHE A 329 16.64 38.98 -6.74
C PHE A 329 15.71 40.20 -6.69
N GLN A 330 16.18 41.31 -7.27
CA GLN A 330 15.34 42.42 -7.71
C GLN A 330 14.79 42.07 -9.10
N TYR A 331 13.47 42.10 -9.26
CA TYR A 331 12.83 42.08 -10.57
C TYR A 331 13.05 43.45 -11.25
N GLN A 332 13.68 43.44 -12.44
CA GLN A 332 13.62 44.55 -13.39
C GLN A 332 12.67 44.16 -14.53
N ASP A 333 11.67 45.02 -14.73
CA ASP A 333 10.81 45.05 -15.89
C ASP A 333 11.62 45.34 -17.16
N ILE A 334 11.42 44.54 -18.22
CA ILE A 334 11.85 44.90 -19.57
C ILE A 334 10.65 44.82 -20.51
N SER A 335 10.29 46.03 -20.95
CA SER A 335 9.39 46.36 -22.04
C SER A 335 9.95 45.99 -23.42
N ASN A 336 9.05 45.53 -24.29
CA ASN A 336 8.97 45.75 -25.75
C ASN A 336 10.24 46.11 -26.52
N SER A 337 10.61 45.27 -27.50
CA SER A 337 10.86 45.73 -28.86
C SER A 337 10.63 44.61 -29.89
N ASN A 338 9.88 44.97 -30.93
CA ASN A 338 9.75 44.24 -32.18
C ASN A 338 11.08 44.26 -32.94
N GLU A 339 11.40 43.19 -33.68
CA GLU A 339 11.86 43.30 -35.07
C GLU A 339 11.58 42.00 -35.85
N ASP A 340 11.11 42.20 -37.08
CA ASP A 340 10.85 41.22 -38.12
C ASP A 340 12.16 40.66 -38.73
N CYS A 341 12.18 39.37 -39.08
CA CYS A 341 12.98 38.93 -40.22
C CYS A 341 12.41 37.64 -40.85
N LYS A 342 12.05 37.74 -42.13
CA LYS A 342 11.67 36.65 -43.05
C LYS A 342 12.89 36.20 -43.85
N GLN A 343 13.01 34.89 -44.11
CA GLN A 343 13.53 34.21 -45.33
C GLN A 343 13.58 32.69 -45.03
N GLN A 344 12.72 31.82 -45.57
CA GLN A 344 12.80 31.11 -46.88
C GLN A 344 14.22 30.63 -47.27
N PHE A 345 14.53 29.33 -47.17
CA PHE A 345 14.51 28.37 -48.29
C PHE A 345 15.09 26.97 -47.92
N GLU A 346 14.46 25.95 -48.51
CA GLU A 346 14.99 24.68 -49.07
C GLU A 346 15.38 23.44 -48.24
N GLU A 347 14.86 22.33 -48.79
CA GLU A 347 14.96 20.92 -48.46
C GLU A 347 16.31 20.32 -48.89
N SER A 348 16.81 19.32 -48.15
CA SER A 348 16.99 17.94 -48.65
C SER A 348 17.99 17.10 -47.82
N PRO A 349 17.86 15.76 -47.86
CA PRO A 349 18.32 14.87 -46.79
C PRO A 349 19.67 14.20 -47.10
N LYS A 350 20.45 13.88 -46.06
CA LYS A 350 21.58 12.96 -46.17
C LYS A 350 21.35 11.70 -45.35
N LYS A 351 21.22 10.61 -46.11
CA LYS A 351 21.35 9.20 -45.71
C LYS A 351 22.61 9.02 -44.85
N LEU A 352 22.45 8.38 -43.70
CA LEU A 352 23.56 7.74 -42.99
C LEU A 352 23.30 6.25 -42.85
N GLN A 353 24.41 5.56 -43.05
CA GLN A 353 24.59 4.19 -43.47
C GLN A 353 24.44 3.25 -42.26
N LYS A 354 23.66 2.19 -42.43
CA LYS A 354 23.62 1.04 -41.52
C LYS A 354 25.00 0.37 -41.50
N GLN A 355 25.64 0.31 -40.33
CA GLN A 355 26.69 -0.67 -40.06
C GLN A 355 26.09 -1.77 -39.20
N ASN A 356 26.05 -2.97 -39.78
CA ASN A 356 25.80 -4.22 -39.11
C ASN A 356 26.96 -4.49 -38.14
N VAL A 357 26.66 -4.68 -36.86
CA VAL A 357 27.57 -5.35 -35.93
C VAL A 357 26.95 -6.71 -35.61
N GLU A 358 27.65 -7.72 -36.10
CA GLU A 358 27.38 -9.14 -35.94
C GLU A 358 27.80 -9.54 -34.52
N ILE A 359 26.84 -9.92 -33.67
CA ILE A 359 27.13 -10.40 -32.31
C ILE A 359 26.99 -11.93 -32.31
N HIS A 360 28.14 -12.60 -32.20
CA HIS A 360 28.24 -14.03 -31.90
C HIS A 360 27.89 -14.30 -30.43
N PRO A 361 26.96 -15.23 -30.12
CA PRO A 361 26.74 -15.66 -28.75
C PRO A 361 27.71 -16.79 -28.40
N TYR A 362 28.73 -16.49 -27.58
CA TYR A 362 29.50 -17.51 -26.89
C TYR A 362 28.74 -17.96 -25.64
N SER A 363 28.38 -19.25 -25.68
CA SER A 363 27.93 -20.08 -24.58
C SER A 363 28.93 -20.03 -23.42
N VAL A 364 28.48 -19.60 -22.24
CA VAL A 364 29.14 -19.88 -20.97
C VAL A 364 28.20 -20.73 -20.13
N LYS A 365 28.50 -22.02 -20.09
CA LYS A 365 28.00 -22.95 -19.08
C LYS A 365 28.75 -22.63 -17.78
N SER A 366 28.05 -22.18 -16.74
CA SER A 366 28.55 -22.24 -15.37
C SER A 366 27.61 -23.12 -14.55
N SER A 367 28.12 -24.30 -14.24
CA SER A 367 27.61 -25.30 -13.33
C SER A 367 27.37 -24.70 -11.94
N ILE A 368 26.10 -24.65 -11.52
CA ILE A 368 25.72 -24.46 -10.12
C ILE A 368 25.34 -25.84 -9.59
N SER A 369 26.15 -26.35 -8.67
CA SER A 369 25.87 -27.57 -7.91
C SER A 369 24.66 -27.32 -7.00
N GLN A 370 23.52 -27.90 -7.36
CA GLN A 370 22.33 -27.98 -6.53
C GLN A 370 22.53 -29.06 -5.46
N SER A 371 22.44 -28.67 -4.20
CA SER A 371 21.92 -29.54 -3.13
C SER A 371 21.02 -28.73 -2.21
N ILE A 372 19.86 -28.33 -2.73
CA ILE A 372 18.76 -27.81 -1.91
C ILE A 372 17.72 -28.91 -1.86
N LYS A 373 17.53 -29.53 -0.69
CA LYS A 373 16.39 -30.41 -0.44
C LYS A 373 15.13 -29.54 -0.44
N GLU A 374 14.34 -29.62 -1.50
CA GLU A 374 13.00 -29.04 -1.57
C GLU A 374 12.06 -29.82 -0.62
N TYR A 375 11.57 -29.14 0.41
CA TYR A 375 10.46 -29.64 1.23
C TYR A 375 9.18 -28.91 0.84
N TYR A 376 8.28 -29.62 0.16
CA TYR A 376 6.92 -29.16 -0.10
C TYR A 376 6.12 -29.21 1.20
N VAL A 377 5.78 -28.03 1.76
CA VAL A 377 4.85 -27.92 2.89
C VAL A 377 3.68 -27.03 2.49
N THR A 378 2.64 -27.64 1.94
CA THR A 378 1.32 -27.02 1.72
C THR A 378 0.52 -27.10 3.02
N GLY A 379 0.76 -26.17 3.94
CA GLY A 379 0.01 -26.05 5.20
C GLY A 379 -0.34 -24.58 5.47
N SER A 380 -1.27 -24.33 6.39
CA SER A 380 -1.56 -22.96 6.86
C SER A 380 -0.28 -22.29 7.36
N ILE A 381 -0.22 -20.95 7.32
CA ILE A 381 0.94 -20.19 7.79
C ILE A 381 1.37 -20.63 9.20
N ALA A 382 0.40 -20.81 10.10
CA ALA A 382 0.62 -21.33 11.45
C ALA A 382 1.25 -22.75 11.47
N ALA A 383 0.92 -23.63 10.52
CA ALA A 383 1.53 -24.95 10.41
C ALA A 383 2.97 -24.90 9.88
N GLN A 384 3.27 -23.98 8.95
CA GLN A 384 4.64 -23.74 8.47
C GLN A 384 5.54 -23.22 9.61
N PHE A 385 5.03 -22.30 10.44
CA PHE A 385 5.75 -21.82 11.62
C PHE A 385 5.82 -22.85 12.76
N GLY A 386 4.76 -23.63 12.98
CA GLY A 386 4.77 -24.73 13.95
C GLY A 386 5.85 -25.77 13.63
N GLN A 387 6.11 -26.06 12.36
CA GLN A 387 7.19 -26.96 11.95
C GLN A 387 8.59 -26.34 12.11
N LEU A 388 8.75 -25.04 11.85
CA LEU A 388 10.02 -24.34 12.10
C LEU A 388 10.39 -24.35 13.60
N ALA A 389 9.43 -24.05 14.48
CA ALA A 389 9.63 -24.09 15.93
C ALA A 389 9.91 -25.52 16.47
N LEU A 390 9.49 -26.57 15.76
CA LEU A 390 9.80 -27.96 16.11
C LEU A 390 11.21 -28.39 15.65
N LEU A 391 11.74 -27.78 14.58
CA LEU A 391 13.12 -28.01 14.13
C LEU A 391 14.13 -27.37 15.08
N GLU A 392 13.82 -26.21 15.66
CA GLU A 392 14.65 -25.53 16.67
C GLU A 392 14.76 -26.31 18.00
N LYS A 393 13.76 -27.13 18.34
CA LYS A 393 13.73 -27.91 19.59
C LYS A 393 14.37 -29.29 19.48
N ASN A 394 15.00 -29.63 18.35
CA ASN A 394 15.54 -30.95 18.11
C ASN A 394 17.08 -30.97 18.35
N PRO A 395 17.57 -31.45 19.51
CA PRO A 395 19.00 -31.40 19.87
C PRO A 395 19.90 -32.31 19.01
N GLN A 396 19.34 -33.10 18.09
CA GLN A 396 20.10 -33.99 17.21
C GLN A 396 20.79 -33.29 16.02
N TYR A 397 20.57 -31.99 15.79
CA TYR A 397 21.23 -31.25 14.70
C TYR A 397 22.34 -30.29 15.16
N GLN A 398 22.64 -30.25 16.46
CA GLN A 398 23.81 -29.56 17.00
C GLN A 398 24.88 -30.56 17.44
N SER A 399 25.51 -31.28 16.50
CA SER A 399 26.91 -31.72 16.64
C SER A 399 27.41 -32.51 15.44
N ILE A 400 28.72 -32.36 15.20
CA ILE A 400 29.64 -33.18 14.40
C ILE A 400 29.92 -32.67 12.98
N GLY A 401 30.96 -31.86 12.90
CA GLY A 401 31.89 -31.87 11.77
C GLY A 401 32.98 -32.94 11.96
N THR A 402 33.49 -33.41 10.82
CA THR A 402 34.72 -34.20 10.58
C THR A 402 34.80 -35.63 11.13
N ALA A 403 34.60 -36.62 10.25
CA ALA A 403 35.35 -37.87 10.25
C ALA A 403 35.38 -38.51 8.84
N GLN A 404 36.44 -39.26 8.61
CA GLN A 404 37.03 -39.67 7.35
C GLN A 404 36.26 -40.79 6.62
N PHE A 405 36.53 -40.88 5.31
CA PHE A 405 36.23 -42.02 4.45
C PHE A 405 36.85 -43.30 5.02
N GLU A 406 36.03 -44.34 5.18
CA GLU A 406 36.46 -45.74 5.04
C GLU A 406 35.35 -46.54 4.35
N ASN A 407 35.74 -47.20 3.26
CA ASN A 407 34.96 -48.19 2.54
C ASN A 407 34.78 -49.43 3.44
N HIS A 408 33.57 -49.98 3.52
CA HIS A 408 33.43 -51.44 3.55
C HIS A 408 32.07 -51.93 3.05
N HIS A 409 32.18 -53.02 2.31
CA HIS A 409 31.19 -53.87 1.67
C HIS A 409 30.33 -54.68 2.65
N ASP A 410 29.14 -55.05 2.15
CA ASP A 410 28.49 -56.38 2.24
C ASP A 410 27.44 -56.74 3.33
N TYR A 411 26.36 -57.37 2.80
CA TYR A 411 25.34 -58.29 3.35
C TYR A 411 24.34 -57.73 4.40
N ASP A 412 23.05 -58.12 4.49
CA ASP A 412 22.28 -59.20 3.87
C ASP A 412 20.75 -58.94 3.96
N GLN A 413 19.98 -59.79 3.27
CA GLN A 413 18.51 -59.90 3.23
C GLN A 413 17.83 -60.35 4.54
N ASP A 414 16.56 -59.98 4.75
CA ASP A 414 15.40 -60.84 5.10
C ASP A 414 14.21 -59.96 5.54
N VAL A 415 13.11 -59.86 4.78
CA VAL A 415 11.88 -60.69 4.82
C VAL A 415 11.25 -60.82 6.22
N LEU A 416 10.07 -60.21 6.40
CA LEU A 416 8.89 -60.87 6.99
C LEU A 416 7.58 -60.11 6.71
N GLN A 417 6.55 -60.92 6.47
CA GLN A 417 5.18 -60.61 6.08
C GLN A 417 4.23 -60.31 7.27
N GLU A 418 3.12 -59.66 6.92
CA GLU A 418 1.75 -59.77 7.48
C GLU A 418 1.45 -59.31 8.94
N LYS A 419 0.51 -58.35 9.08
CA LYS A 419 -0.90 -58.65 9.41
C LYS A 419 -1.79 -57.40 9.44
N SER A 420 -2.93 -57.55 8.77
CA SER A 420 -4.09 -56.66 8.76
C SER A 420 -4.91 -56.81 10.05
N GLN A 421 -5.34 -55.70 10.66
CA GLN A 421 -6.54 -55.70 11.52
C GLN A 421 -7.38 -54.43 11.34
N ASN A 422 -8.66 -54.68 11.51
CA ASN A 422 -9.85 -53.99 11.03
C ASN A 422 -10.54 -53.36 12.25
N ILE A 423 -10.85 -52.06 12.25
CA ILE A 423 -11.69 -51.45 13.30
C ILE A 423 -12.68 -50.46 12.67
N GLN A 424 -13.97 -50.77 12.85
CA GLN A 424 -15.13 -49.91 12.58
C GLN A 424 -15.58 -49.16 13.86
N PRO A 425 -16.38 -48.08 13.72
CA PRO A 425 -16.66 -47.13 14.80
C PRO A 425 -17.89 -47.48 15.64
N HIS A 426 -17.84 -47.13 16.93
CA HIS A 426 -18.96 -47.23 17.86
C HIS A 426 -19.90 -46.03 17.79
N SER A 427 -21.20 -46.33 17.62
CA SER A 427 -22.32 -45.42 17.89
C SER A 427 -22.78 -45.54 19.35
N THR A 428 -23.22 -44.44 19.95
CA THR A 428 -23.92 -44.42 21.24
C THR A 428 -25.33 -43.88 21.06
N LYS A 429 -26.30 -44.70 21.48
CA LYS A 429 -27.72 -44.36 21.68
C LYS A 429 -27.89 -43.71 23.04
N SER A 430 -28.84 -42.77 23.15
CA SER A 430 -29.43 -42.37 24.43
C SER A 430 -30.95 -42.23 24.28
N GLN A 431 -31.65 -42.87 25.23
CA GLN A 431 -33.10 -43.01 25.35
C GLN A 431 -33.78 -41.85 26.11
N GLU A 432 -35.09 -41.76 25.88
CA GLU A 432 -36.19 -41.47 26.83
C GLU A 432 -36.46 -40.05 27.38
N SER A 433 -37.39 -39.39 26.68
CA SER A 433 -38.71 -38.89 27.14
C SER A 433 -39.01 -38.68 28.63
N THR A 434 -39.52 -37.48 28.96
CA THR A 434 -40.68 -37.29 29.86
C THR A 434 -41.56 -36.12 29.39
N VAL A 435 -42.86 -36.32 29.62
CA VAL A 435 -44.03 -35.56 29.16
C VAL A 435 -44.42 -34.52 30.20
N ILE A 436 -44.73 -33.27 29.82
CA ILE A 436 -45.77 -32.45 30.48
C ILE A 436 -46.57 -31.64 29.44
N LYS A 437 -47.89 -31.86 29.48
CA LYS A 437 -48.95 -31.18 28.73
C LYS A 437 -49.17 -29.76 29.26
N LYS A 438 -49.51 -28.80 28.38
CA LYS A 438 -50.58 -27.83 28.64
C LYS A 438 -51.16 -27.24 27.35
N SER A 439 -52.47 -27.31 27.32
CA SER A 439 -53.47 -26.96 26.32
C SER A 439 -53.71 -25.47 26.17
N VAL A 440 -53.91 -24.95 24.95
CA VAL A 440 -54.88 -23.87 24.67
C VAL A 440 -55.51 -24.08 23.28
N LYS A 441 -56.83 -23.87 23.25
CA LYS A 441 -57.81 -24.15 22.20
C LYS A 441 -57.60 -23.38 20.90
N ALA A 442 -57.79 -24.08 19.79
CA ALA A 442 -58.12 -23.51 18.48
C ALA A 442 -59.56 -22.98 18.47
N ASN A 443 -59.77 -21.83 17.84
CA ASN A 443 -61.08 -21.41 17.36
C ASN A 443 -60.96 -20.99 15.89
N ASN A 444 -61.68 -21.73 15.03
CA ASN A 444 -61.79 -21.51 13.60
C ASN A 444 -62.90 -20.49 13.34
N ASN A 445 -62.59 -19.45 12.54
CA ASN A 445 -63.54 -18.83 11.60
C ASN A 445 -62.75 -17.95 10.61
N PRO A 446 -62.99 -18.06 9.28
CA PRO A 446 -62.29 -17.26 8.28
C PRO A 446 -63.03 -15.94 8.00
N PRO A 447 -62.33 -14.80 7.83
CA PRO A 447 -62.95 -13.58 7.31
C PRO A 447 -62.87 -13.50 5.77
N PRO A 448 -63.73 -12.69 5.14
CA PRO A 448 -64.03 -12.77 3.72
C PRO A 448 -63.01 -12.03 2.83
N ASN A 449 -62.92 -12.53 1.59
CA ASN A 449 -62.35 -11.95 0.39
C ASN A 449 -62.23 -10.41 0.40
N LYS A 450 -61.00 -9.90 0.43
CA LYS A 450 -60.66 -8.55 -0.03
C LYS A 450 -59.94 -8.65 -1.38
N LYS A 451 -60.54 -8.02 -2.39
CA LYS A 451 -60.04 -7.87 -3.76
C LYS A 451 -58.67 -7.17 -3.76
N PRO A 452 -57.76 -7.51 -4.69
CA PRO A 452 -56.49 -6.82 -4.82
C PRO A 452 -56.71 -5.37 -5.31
N ILE A 453 -56.23 -4.40 -4.52
CA ILE A 453 -56.14 -3.00 -4.94
C ILE A 453 -54.98 -2.91 -5.94
N SER A 454 -55.34 -2.74 -7.21
CA SER A 454 -54.42 -2.36 -8.28
C SER A 454 -53.94 -0.93 -8.04
N ILE A 455 -52.69 -0.78 -7.60
CA ILE A 455 -52.00 0.51 -7.60
C ILE A 455 -51.60 0.80 -9.05
N LYS A 456 -52.37 1.66 -9.72
CA LYS A 456 -51.96 2.27 -10.99
C LYS A 456 -50.72 3.13 -10.74
N ARG A 457 -49.59 2.73 -11.33
CA ARG A 457 -48.41 3.60 -11.45
C ARG A 457 -48.81 4.88 -12.21
N PRO A 458 -48.44 6.08 -11.74
CA PRO A 458 -48.58 7.28 -12.54
C PRO A 458 -47.72 7.15 -13.81
N LYS A 459 -48.31 7.52 -14.95
CA LYS A 459 -47.58 7.65 -16.21
C LYS A 459 -46.53 8.75 -16.02
N HIS A 460 -45.26 8.42 -16.21
CA HIS A 460 -44.22 9.42 -16.41
C HIS A 460 -44.50 10.12 -17.74
N GLU A 461 -44.88 11.40 -17.68
CA GLU A 461 -44.74 12.31 -18.80
C GLU A 461 -43.24 12.50 -19.06
N SER A 462 -42.84 12.21 -20.29
CA SER A 462 -41.51 12.50 -20.83
C SER A 462 -41.38 14.01 -21.01
N LEU A 463 -40.77 14.69 -20.04
CA LEU A 463 -40.24 16.03 -20.22
C LEU A 463 -38.94 15.92 -21.02
N GLU A 464 -39.03 16.20 -22.33
CA GLU A 464 -37.88 16.51 -23.18
C GLU A 464 -37.15 17.74 -22.61
N THR A 465 -36.05 17.52 -21.90
CA THR A 465 -35.11 18.58 -21.54
C THR A 465 -34.19 18.82 -22.73
N LYS A 466 -34.53 19.83 -23.54
CA LYS A 466 -33.60 20.39 -24.53
C LYS A 466 -32.42 21.01 -23.78
N LEU A 467 -31.23 20.44 -23.98
CA LEU A 467 -29.96 21.00 -23.54
C LEU A 467 -29.80 22.45 -24.06
N PRO A 468 -29.36 23.41 -23.23
CA PRO A 468 -29.04 24.75 -23.71
C PRO A 468 -27.79 24.69 -24.59
N LYS A 469 -27.92 25.19 -25.82
CA LYS A 469 -26.79 25.41 -26.74
C LYS A 469 -25.84 26.41 -26.10
N GLN A 470 -24.61 26.00 -25.82
CA GLN A 470 -23.52 26.90 -25.45
C GLN A 470 -23.27 27.87 -26.61
N ALA A 471 -23.36 29.17 -26.34
CA ALA A 471 -22.98 30.21 -27.26
C ALA A 471 -21.45 30.28 -27.37
N VAL A 472 -20.93 29.96 -28.55
CA VAL A 472 -19.52 30.20 -28.91
C VAL A 472 -19.37 31.68 -29.23
N VAL A 473 -18.71 32.43 -28.33
CA VAL A 473 -18.31 33.82 -28.60
C VAL A 473 -17.03 33.79 -29.43
N ILE A 474 -17.16 34.06 -30.73
CA ILE A 474 -16.03 34.27 -31.65
C ILE A 474 -15.58 35.72 -31.50
N ASN A 475 -14.43 35.95 -30.88
CA ASN A 475 -13.76 37.24 -30.90
C ASN A 475 -13.14 37.48 -32.30
N LYS A 476 -13.80 38.31 -33.11
CA LYS A 476 -13.18 38.93 -34.30
C LYS A 476 -12.27 40.06 -33.86
N ARG A 477 -10.95 39.90 -34.07
CA ARG A 477 -10.00 41.02 -34.09
C ARG A 477 -10.28 41.90 -35.31
N ARG A 478 -10.30 43.22 -35.09
CA ARG A 478 -10.27 44.24 -36.14
C ARG A 478 -8.83 44.55 -36.52
#